data_AF-A0A554IMK7-F1
#
_entry.id   AF-A0A554IMK7-F1
#
_cell.length_a   1.000
_cell.length_b   1.000
_cell.length_c   1.000
_cell.angle_alpha   90.00
_cell.angle_beta   90.00
_cell.angle_gamma   90.00
#
_symmetry.space_group_name_H-M   'P 1'
#
loop_
_entity.id
_entity.type
_entity.pdbx_description
1 polymer ?
#
loop_
_entity_poly.entity_id
_entity_poly.type
_entity_poly.pdbx_seq_one_letter_code
_entity_poly.pdbx_strand_id
1 'polypeptide(L)'
;MLRGLKSSAIGIGFFVFGALLMLPLTTQAQSFNDLPADHPVYAAAEYLKSQGIISGYSDGTFKPDKSVNRAEAIKLIVAPLIDAASLAQVTSSPFSDVKPGDWFLGYVEAARQNGIVDGPPAKTAFNGGNPVLKAEFIKMLELGQKTNPTTTLSEIRLPLSGDVANPDQWFYPYMRYAIASSMTMIGGDGLLHPDRTLTRGDCALILHRYLMYKEGRRTQALLSETESEIIVILGSLEKNDIVTAEYASARGLLAARGAHLSKPDEPVVQGALKTAEAFRALVGAYRAGLNRDYQQVTKLAGDAWNLASRAKELAPNLAGISDQVQKIAKGMADSARTLMQPAQ
;
A
#
# COMPACT_ATOMS: atom_id res chain seq x y z
N MET A 1 2.16 28.05 -22.56
CA MET A 1 1.18 26.95 -22.54
C MET A 1 0.47 26.77 -21.20
N LEU A 2 0.62 27.66 -20.19
CA LEU A 2 -0.29 27.80 -19.04
C LEU A 2 -0.06 29.19 -18.41
N ARG A 3 -0.81 30.20 -18.87
CA ARG A 3 -1.01 31.49 -18.17
C ARG A 3 -2.52 31.67 -18.10
N GLY A 4 -3.17 31.13 -17.06
CA GLY A 4 -4.63 31.23 -17.00
C GLY A 4 -5.37 30.54 -15.87
N LEU A 5 -4.74 29.67 -15.07
CA LEU A 5 -5.41 29.17 -13.86
C LEU A 5 -5.11 30.10 -12.69
N LYS A 6 -6.00 31.08 -12.48
CA LYS A 6 -6.09 31.78 -11.20
C LYS A 6 -6.59 30.80 -10.15
N SER A 7 -5.83 30.68 -9.07
CA SER A 7 -6.17 29.94 -7.86
C SER A 7 -7.52 30.42 -7.32
N SER A 8 -8.52 29.54 -7.36
CA SER A 8 -9.67 29.62 -6.48
C SER A 8 -9.52 28.48 -5.49
N ALA A 9 -9.02 28.79 -4.30
CA ALA A 9 -9.13 27.91 -3.15
C ALA A 9 -10.62 27.71 -2.85
N ILE A 10 -11.14 26.54 -3.16
CA ILE A 10 -12.50 26.13 -2.81
C ILE A 10 -12.36 25.08 -1.72
N GLY A 11 -12.77 25.43 -0.50
CA GLY A 11 -12.79 24.54 0.64
C GLY A 11 -13.65 23.31 0.36
N ILE A 12 -13.05 22.13 0.50
CA ILE A 12 -13.73 20.85 0.41
C ILE A 12 -14.55 20.67 1.70
N GLY A 13 -15.87 20.79 1.57
CA GLY A 13 -16.81 20.60 2.68
C GLY A 13 -16.89 19.12 3.07
N PHE A 14 -16.41 18.80 4.27
CA PHE A 14 -16.61 17.53 4.95
C PHE A 14 -18.09 17.29 5.23
N PHE A 15 -18.61 16.11 4.87
CA PHE A 15 -19.86 15.58 5.42
C PHE A 15 -19.59 14.26 6.13
N VAL A 16 -19.48 14.33 7.46
CA VAL A 16 -19.61 13.20 8.37
C VAL A 16 -21.05 13.22 8.88
N PHE A 17 -21.83 12.18 8.62
CA PHE A 17 -23.07 11.91 9.35
C PHE A 17 -23.04 10.47 9.85
N GLY A 18 -22.72 10.32 11.12
CA GLY A 18 -22.98 9.12 11.90
C GLY A 18 -23.51 9.55 13.25
N ALA A 19 -24.77 9.24 13.55
CA ALA A 19 -25.31 9.41 14.89
C ALA A 19 -24.44 8.61 15.87
N LEU A 20 -23.80 9.31 16.80
CA LEU A 20 -22.87 8.72 17.75
C LEU A 20 -23.67 7.96 18.81
N LEU A 21 -23.78 6.65 18.66
CA LEU A 21 -24.23 5.79 19.76
C LEU A 21 -23.12 5.77 20.82
N MET A 22 -23.29 6.53 21.91
CA MET A 22 -22.37 6.51 23.05
C MET A 22 -22.52 5.19 23.81
N LEU A 23 -21.79 4.17 23.36
CA LEU A 23 -21.55 2.97 24.15
C LEU A 23 -20.59 3.31 25.30
N PRO A 24 -20.78 2.78 26.52
CA PRO A 24 -19.81 2.96 27.58
C PRO A 24 -18.46 2.38 27.11
N LEU A 25 -17.44 3.24 27.06
CA LEU A 25 -16.07 2.83 26.83
C LEU A 25 -15.64 1.95 28.01
N THR A 26 -15.66 0.63 27.82
CA THR A 26 -14.89 -0.25 28.69
C THR A 26 -13.42 0.08 28.44
N THR A 27 -12.80 0.75 29.41
CA THR A 27 -11.35 1.01 29.38
C THR A 27 -10.64 -0.33 29.50
N GLN A 28 -10.23 -0.91 28.38
CA GLN A 28 -9.36 -2.09 28.37
C GLN A 28 -8.03 -1.68 29.02
N ALA A 29 -7.61 -2.42 30.04
CA ALA A 29 -6.34 -2.16 30.71
C ALA A 29 -5.18 -2.23 29.69
N GLN A 30 -4.39 -1.17 29.62
CA GLN A 30 -3.22 -1.07 28.75
C GLN A 30 -2.25 -2.21 29.01
N SER A 31 -1.81 -2.88 27.95
CA SER A 31 -0.99 -4.09 28.03
C SER A 31 0.50 -3.85 28.22
N PHE A 32 0.98 -2.67 27.85
CA PHE A 32 2.41 -2.35 27.76
C PHE A 32 2.71 -0.97 28.34
N ASN A 33 3.66 -0.88 29.27
CA ASN A 33 3.93 0.35 30.02
C ASN A 33 4.59 1.47 29.20
N ASP A 34 5.21 1.13 28.06
CA ASP A 34 5.95 2.01 27.16
C ASP A 34 5.17 2.36 25.87
N LEU A 35 3.88 2.01 25.80
CA LEU A 35 3.00 2.35 24.69
C LEU A 35 1.76 3.09 25.21
N PRO A 36 1.79 4.42 25.31
CA PRO A 36 0.59 5.18 25.62
C PRO A 36 -0.45 5.06 24.50
N ALA A 37 -1.73 5.28 24.83
CA ALA A 37 -2.86 5.05 23.93
C ALA A 37 -2.84 5.89 22.63
N ASP A 38 -2.15 7.03 22.64
CA ASP A 38 -1.94 7.92 21.51
C ASP A 38 -0.74 7.54 20.63
N HIS A 39 0.08 6.57 21.06
CA HIS A 39 1.21 6.10 20.28
C HIS A 39 0.71 5.38 19.01
N PRO A 40 1.27 5.65 17.81
CA PRO A 40 0.77 5.08 16.55
C PRO A 40 0.74 3.54 16.51
N VAL A 41 1.64 2.89 17.24
CA VAL A 41 1.75 1.41 17.34
C VAL A 41 0.77 0.81 18.35
N TYR A 42 0.19 1.61 19.26
CA TYR A 42 -0.63 1.12 20.38
C TYR A 42 -1.71 0.13 19.93
N ALA A 43 -2.58 0.56 19.00
CA ALA A 43 -3.68 -0.27 18.52
C ALA A 43 -3.20 -1.58 17.87
N ALA A 44 -2.09 -1.53 17.14
CA ALA A 44 -1.50 -2.72 16.52
C ALA A 44 -0.95 -3.68 17.58
N ALA A 45 -0.26 -3.16 18.59
CA ALA A 45 0.32 -3.97 19.65
C ALA A 45 -0.77 -4.62 20.53
N GLU A 46 -1.79 -3.87 20.95
CA GLU A 46 -2.91 -4.42 21.73
C GLU A 46 -3.66 -5.50 20.96
N TYR A 47 -3.98 -5.25 19.68
CA TYR A 47 -4.66 -6.25 18.85
C TYR A 47 -3.81 -7.51 18.66
N LEU A 48 -2.54 -7.39 18.28
CA LEU A 48 -1.70 -8.56 18.04
C LEU A 48 -1.44 -9.35 19.34
N LYS A 49 -1.40 -8.69 20.51
CA LYS A 49 -1.34 -9.37 21.80
C LYS A 49 -2.64 -10.11 22.10
N SER A 50 -3.80 -9.51 21.83
CA SER A 50 -5.10 -10.18 22.03
C SER A 50 -5.27 -11.40 21.12
N GLN A 51 -4.61 -11.41 19.95
CA GLN A 51 -4.55 -12.57 19.06
C GLN A 51 -3.47 -13.59 19.44
N GLY A 52 -2.68 -13.34 20.49
CA GLY A 52 -1.57 -14.22 20.91
C GLY A 52 -0.38 -14.25 19.94
N ILE A 53 -0.32 -13.33 18.98
CA ILE A 53 0.73 -13.27 17.95
C ILE A 53 2.01 -12.65 18.51
N ILE A 54 1.87 -11.64 19.38
CA ILE A 54 2.99 -11.00 20.07
C ILE A 54 2.81 -11.06 21.58
N SER A 55 3.94 -11.09 22.27
CA SER A 55 4.01 -10.88 23.71
C SER A 55 4.83 -9.63 24.02
N GLY A 56 4.65 -9.10 25.22
CA GLY A 56 5.56 -8.12 25.81
C GLY A 56 6.81 -8.78 26.37
N TYR A 57 7.70 -7.95 26.87
CA TYR A 57 8.81 -8.38 27.70
C TYR A 57 8.34 -8.61 29.14
N SER A 58 9.14 -9.33 29.92
CA SER A 58 8.84 -9.63 31.34
C SER A 58 8.81 -8.38 32.21
N ASP A 59 9.42 -7.28 31.76
CA ASP A 59 9.39 -5.95 32.39
C ASP A 59 8.09 -5.17 32.11
N GLY A 60 7.14 -5.77 31.37
CA GLY A 60 5.85 -5.14 31.01
C GLY A 60 5.92 -4.19 29.82
N THR A 61 7.03 -4.16 29.06
CA THR A 61 7.20 -3.28 27.90
C THR A 61 6.96 -4.00 26.57
N PHE A 62 6.73 -3.23 25.50
CA PHE A 62 6.65 -3.70 24.11
C PHE A 62 7.96 -3.45 23.34
N LYS A 63 8.67 -2.36 23.63
CA LYS A 63 9.89 -1.87 22.96
C LYS A 63 9.67 -1.58 21.47
N PRO A 64 8.82 -0.60 21.11
CA PRO A 64 8.45 -0.33 19.72
C PRO A 64 9.65 0.01 18.84
N ASP A 65 10.64 0.74 19.35
CA ASP A 65 11.81 1.18 18.59
C ASP A 65 12.93 0.15 18.49
N LYS A 66 12.76 -1.02 19.13
CA LYS A 66 13.78 -2.08 19.08
C LYS A 66 13.89 -2.61 17.64
N SER A 67 15.09 -2.59 17.08
CA SER A 67 15.38 -3.25 15.79
C SER A 67 15.02 -4.73 15.83
N VAL A 68 14.43 -5.23 14.75
CA VAL A 68 14.05 -6.63 14.57
C VAL A 68 15.03 -7.31 13.63
N ASN A 69 15.55 -8.47 14.03
CA ASN A 69 16.37 -9.29 13.14
C ASN A 69 15.52 -10.25 12.30
N ARG A 70 16.12 -10.85 11.27
CA ARG A 70 15.45 -11.77 10.34
C ARG A 70 14.86 -13.00 11.03
N ALA A 71 15.52 -13.52 12.08
CA ALA A 71 15.02 -14.64 12.87
C ALA A 71 13.76 -14.27 13.69
N GLU A 72 13.73 -13.09 14.31
CA GLU A 72 12.57 -12.57 15.03
C GLU A 72 11.41 -12.29 14.07
N ALA A 73 11.71 -11.71 12.90
CA ALA A 73 10.74 -11.47 11.84
C ALA A 73 10.07 -12.75 11.34
N ILE A 74 10.86 -13.81 11.06
CA ILE A 74 10.28 -15.06 10.56
C ILE A 74 9.44 -15.76 11.63
N LYS A 75 9.87 -15.73 12.90
CA LYS A 75 9.07 -16.24 14.01
C LYS A 75 7.72 -15.52 14.10
N LEU A 76 7.71 -14.19 13.99
CA LEU A 76 6.47 -13.39 14.04
C LEU A 76 5.47 -13.83 12.96
N ILE A 77 5.94 -14.20 11.78
CA ILE A 77 5.11 -14.58 10.63
C ILE A 77 4.68 -16.05 10.71
N VAL A 78 5.59 -16.95 11.10
CA VAL A 78 5.39 -18.41 11.02
C VAL A 78 4.73 -18.99 12.25
N ALA A 79 4.98 -18.44 13.45
CA ALA A 79 4.42 -18.98 14.68
C ALA A 79 2.88 -19.10 14.68
N PRO A 80 2.12 -18.13 14.13
CA PRO A 80 0.66 -18.26 14.06
C PRO A 80 0.17 -19.27 13.00
N LEU A 81 1.04 -19.75 12.12
CA LEU A 81 0.69 -20.58 10.97
C LEU A 81 0.99 -22.07 11.18
N ILE A 82 1.86 -22.39 12.13
CA ILE A 82 2.42 -23.73 12.32
C ILE A 82 2.28 -24.14 13.79
N ASP A 83 1.85 -25.38 13.99
CA ASP A 83 1.75 -25.96 15.32
C ASP A 83 3.13 -26.02 16.02
N ALA A 84 3.15 -25.63 17.30
CA ALA A 84 4.38 -25.50 18.06
C ALA A 84 5.08 -26.86 18.30
N ALA A 85 4.32 -27.96 18.43
CA ALA A 85 4.91 -29.28 18.61
C ALA A 85 5.65 -29.73 17.33
N SER A 86 5.12 -29.38 16.16
CA SER A 86 5.75 -29.64 14.86
C SER A 86 7.09 -28.91 14.71
N LEU A 87 7.17 -27.65 15.17
CA LEU A 87 8.42 -26.87 15.16
C LEU A 87 9.51 -27.49 16.06
N ALA A 88 9.10 -28.07 17.19
CA ALA A 88 10.02 -28.69 18.15
C ALA A 88 10.65 -30.01 17.66
N GLN A 89 10.05 -30.66 16.65
CA GLN A 89 10.60 -31.88 16.05
C GLN A 89 11.74 -31.59 15.05
N VAL A 90 11.92 -30.33 14.64
CA VAL A 90 12.96 -29.97 13.67
C VAL A 90 14.30 -29.85 14.40
N THR A 91 15.27 -30.70 14.05
CA THR A 91 16.57 -30.80 14.73
C THR A 91 17.76 -30.37 13.89
N SER A 92 17.57 -30.16 12.59
CA SER A 92 18.63 -29.77 11.66
C SER A 92 18.09 -28.85 10.56
N SER A 93 19.01 -28.15 9.90
CA SER A 93 18.72 -27.26 8.77
C SER A 93 19.83 -27.41 7.72
N PRO A 94 19.51 -27.28 6.41
CA PRO A 94 20.51 -27.22 5.36
C PRO A 94 21.19 -25.83 5.26
N PHE A 95 20.71 -24.81 5.97
CA PHE A 95 21.38 -23.51 6.04
C PHE A 95 22.69 -23.63 6.82
N SER A 96 23.78 -23.13 6.23
CA SER A 96 25.13 -23.20 6.79
C SER A 96 25.31 -22.44 8.12
N ASP A 97 24.44 -21.47 8.40
CA ASP A 97 24.48 -20.60 9.57
C ASP A 97 23.37 -20.90 10.59
N VAL A 98 22.62 -22.00 10.43
CA VAL A 98 21.58 -22.44 11.36
C VAL A 98 22.02 -23.74 12.02
N LYS A 99 22.28 -23.69 13.32
CA LYS A 99 22.83 -24.80 14.11
C LYS A 99 21.74 -25.53 14.89
N PRO A 100 21.88 -26.84 15.13
CA PRO A 100 21.03 -27.56 16.07
C PRO A 100 20.95 -26.82 17.42
N GLY A 101 19.72 -26.60 17.91
CA GLY A 101 19.47 -25.88 19.16
C GLY A 101 19.24 -24.37 19.01
N ASP A 102 19.47 -23.78 17.83
CA ASP A 102 19.07 -22.39 17.58
C ASP A 102 17.55 -22.24 17.77
N TRP A 103 17.15 -21.28 18.60
CA TRP A 103 15.73 -21.08 18.96
C TRP A 103 14.83 -20.81 17.74
N PHE A 104 15.40 -20.34 16.63
CA PHE A 104 14.70 -20.02 15.40
C PHE A 104 14.72 -21.15 14.36
N LEU A 105 15.41 -22.27 14.62
CA LEU A 105 15.60 -23.39 13.68
C LEU A 105 14.27 -23.93 13.13
N GLY A 106 13.34 -24.27 14.02
CA GLY A 106 12.03 -24.79 13.60
C GLY A 106 11.27 -23.81 12.71
N TYR A 107 11.32 -22.52 13.03
CA TYR A 107 10.61 -21.48 12.27
C TYR A 107 11.22 -21.27 10.88
N VAL A 108 12.55 -21.23 10.76
CA VAL A 108 13.22 -21.05 9.46
C VAL A 108 13.03 -22.25 8.55
N GLU A 109 13.04 -23.48 9.10
CA GLU A 109 12.76 -24.67 8.28
C GLU A 109 11.31 -24.76 7.86
N ALA A 110 10.37 -24.46 8.76
CA ALA A 110 8.96 -24.38 8.39
C ALA A 110 8.74 -23.31 7.30
N ALA A 111 9.40 -22.15 7.41
CA ALA A 111 9.37 -21.12 6.38
C ALA A 111 9.90 -21.60 5.04
N ARG A 112 11.06 -22.27 5.03
CA ARG A 112 11.70 -22.80 3.82
C ARG A 112 10.83 -23.86 3.14
N GLN A 113 10.30 -24.81 3.92
CA GLN A 113 9.42 -25.87 3.42
C GLN A 113 8.10 -25.32 2.86
N ASN A 114 7.64 -24.18 3.38
CA ASN A 114 6.42 -23.51 2.93
C ASN A 114 6.65 -22.46 1.82
N GLY A 115 7.88 -22.30 1.33
CA GLY A 115 8.23 -21.35 0.27
C GLY A 115 8.20 -19.88 0.71
N ILE A 116 8.28 -19.60 2.01
CA ILE A 116 8.28 -18.23 2.58
C ILE A 116 9.66 -17.59 2.46
N VAL A 117 10.71 -18.40 2.62
CA VAL A 117 12.11 -18.01 2.46
C VAL A 117 12.81 -18.94 1.46
N ASP A 118 13.70 -18.37 0.66
CA ASP A 118 14.54 -19.14 -0.25
C ASP A 118 15.59 -19.91 0.56
N GLY A 119 16.01 -21.09 0.09
CA GLY A 119 17.00 -21.93 0.75
C GLY A 119 18.02 -22.57 -0.20
N PRO A 120 18.87 -23.47 0.30
CA PRO A 120 19.91 -24.09 -0.51
C PRO A 120 19.31 -24.92 -1.66
N PRO A 121 19.97 -24.98 -2.83
CA PRO A 121 21.29 -24.40 -3.13
C PRO A 121 21.25 -22.90 -3.51
N ALA A 122 20.08 -22.31 -3.76
CA ALA A 122 19.96 -20.92 -4.21
C ALA A 122 20.44 -19.89 -3.15
N LYS A 123 20.19 -20.18 -1.87
CA LYS A 123 20.74 -19.41 -0.74
C LYS A 123 21.26 -20.35 0.34
N THR A 124 22.57 -20.36 0.58
CA THR A 124 23.23 -21.26 1.54
C THR A 124 23.20 -20.78 2.98
N ALA A 125 22.92 -19.50 3.24
CA ALA A 125 22.81 -18.91 4.57
C ALA A 125 21.49 -18.15 4.73
N PHE A 126 20.89 -18.21 5.92
CA PHE A 126 19.65 -17.51 6.27
C PHE A 126 19.89 -16.07 6.73
N ASN A 127 21.04 -15.83 7.38
CA ASN A 127 21.46 -14.58 8.01
C ASN A 127 20.51 -14.10 9.12
N GLY A 128 20.11 -15.01 10.01
CA GLY A 128 19.06 -14.76 11.02
C GLY A 128 19.35 -13.60 11.97
N GLY A 129 20.62 -13.31 12.25
CA GLY A 129 21.03 -12.22 13.13
C GLY A 129 20.99 -10.81 12.50
N ASN A 130 20.90 -10.70 11.17
CA ASN A 130 20.87 -9.40 10.50
C ASN A 130 19.52 -8.71 10.73
N PRO A 131 19.48 -7.36 10.81
CA PRO A 131 18.23 -6.61 10.77
C PRO A 131 17.39 -6.99 9.54
N VAL A 132 16.07 -7.13 9.73
CA VAL A 132 15.16 -7.41 8.61
C VAL A 132 14.88 -6.13 7.84
N LEU A 133 14.92 -6.21 6.50
CA LEU A 133 14.53 -5.08 5.64
C LEU A 133 13.01 -5.08 5.41
N LYS A 134 12.44 -3.91 5.14
CA LYS A 134 11.00 -3.74 4.91
C LYS A 134 10.46 -4.65 3.81
N ALA A 135 11.10 -4.66 2.65
CA ALA A 135 10.68 -5.50 1.53
C ALA A 135 10.79 -7.00 1.84
N GLU A 136 11.79 -7.40 2.64
CA GLU A 136 11.95 -8.79 3.06
C GLU A 136 10.82 -9.22 4.00
N PHE A 137 10.49 -8.38 4.98
CA PHE A 137 9.39 -8.62 5.91
C PHE A 137 8.05 -8.75 5.17
N ILE A 138 7.76 -7.82 4.25
CA ILE A 138 6.54 -7.85 3.43
C ILE A 138 6.50 -9.11 2.55
N LYS A 139 7.60 -9.47 1.87
CA LYS A 139 7.69 -10.72 1.09
C LYS A 139 7.35 -11.93 1.96
N MET A 140 7.99 -12.05 3.14
CA MET A 140 7.76 -13.18 4.04
C MET A 140 6.29 -13.21 4.52
N LEU A 141 5.71 -12.05 4.85
CA LEU A 141 4.33 -11.97 5.31
C LEU A 141 3.35 -12.42 4.20
N GLU A 142 3.48 -11.89 2.99
CA GLU A 142 2.60 -12.22 1.87
C GLU A 142 2.67 -13.71 1.50
N LEU A 143 3.89 -14.27 1.42
CA LEU A 143 4.10 -15.68 1.09
C LEU A 143 3.61 -16.60 2.21
N GLY A 144 3.81 -16.22 3.49
CA GLY A 144 3.27 -16.97 4.62
C GLY A 144 1.75 -17.05 4.60
N GLN A 145 1.12 -16.00 4.10
CA GLN A 145 -0.33 -15.88 3.97
C GLN A 145 -0.85 -16.46 2.64
N LYS A 146 0.01 -17.17 1.89
CA LYS A 146 -0.28 -17.78 0.59
C LYS A 146 -0.87 -16.80 -0.44
N THR A 147 -0.52 -15.52 -0.30
CA THR A 147 -0.81 -14.52 -1.31
C THR A 147 0.12 -14.78 -2.50
N ASN A 148 -0.41 -14.67 -3.72
CA ASN A 148 0.39 -14.76 -4.94
C ASN A 148 0.56 -13.37 -5.58
N PRO A 149 1.47 -12.52 -5.07
CA PRO A 149 1.63 -11.14 -5.54
C PRO A 149 2.31 -11.04 -6.91
N THR A 150 2.92 -12.12 -7.41
CA THR A 150 3.50 -12.13 -8.76
C THR A 150 2.42 -12.19 -9.84
N THR A 151 1.24 -12.76 -9.53
CA THR A 151 0.09 -12.81 -10.43
C THR A 151 -0.99 -11.79 -10.08
N THR A 152 -1.21 -11.53 -8.80
CA THR A 152 -2.20 -10.57 -8.31
C THR A 152 -1.77 -9.14 -8.67
N LEU A 153 -2.66 -8.39 -9.35
CA LEU A 153 -2.39 -7.04 -9.84
C LEU A 153 -1.18 -6.96 -10.79
N SER A 154 -0.83 -8.07 -11.46
CA SER A 154 0.34 -8.17 -12.34
C SER A 154 0.26 -7.25 -13.57
N GLU A 155 -0.95 -6.85 -13.96
CA GLU A 155 -1.20 -5.86 -15.00
C GLU A 155 -0.68 -4.46 -14.63
N ILE A 156 -0.47 -4.17 -13.34
CA ILE A 156 0.07 -2.90 -12.86
C ILE A 156 1.60 -3.00 -12.75
N ARG A 157 2.30 -2.50 -13.77
CA ARG A 157 3.77 -2.43 -13.87
C ARG A 157 4.29 -0.98 -13.84
N LEU A 158 3.60 -0.11 -13.14
CA LEU A 158 3.86 1.34 -13.07
C LEU A 158 4.90 1.68 -12.00
N PRO A 159 5.69 2.76 -12.16
CA PRO A 159 6.61 3.18 -11.11
C PRO A 159 5.83 3.68 -9.89
N LEU A 160 6.15 3.17 -8.69
CA LEU A 160 5.39 3.44 -7.47
C LEU A 160 5.96 4.60 -6.66
N SER A 161 7.26 4.86 -6.80
CA SER A 161 8.04 5.91 -6.12
C SER A 161 9.45 5.96 -6.73
N GLY A 162 10.28 6.93 -6.33
CA GLY A 162 11.65 7.05 -6.84
C GLY A 162 12.52 5.83 -6.55
N ASP A 163 12.30 5.16 -5.43
CA ASP A 163 13.02 3.97 -4.96
C ASP A 163 12.32 2.63 -5.28
N VAL A 164 11.13 2.69 -5.90
CA VAL A 164 10.38 1.52 -6.40
C VAL A 164 9.82 1.83 -7.79
N ALA A 165 10.70 2.26 -8.70
CA ALA A 165 10.34 2.66 -10.06
C ALA A 165 10.41 1.50 -11.08
N ASN A 166 11.26 0.49 -10.84
CA ASN A 166 11.51 -0.58 -11.79
C ASN A 166 10.64 -1.82 -11.48
N PRO A 167 9.70 -2.19 -12.37
CA PRO A 167 8.81 -3.34 -12.15
C PRO A 167 9.50 -4.71 -12.20
N ASP A 168 10.75 -4.79 -12.68
CA ASP A 168 11.53 -6.02 -12.73
C ASP A 168 12.34 -6.28 -11.45
N GLN A 169 12.32 -5.36 -10.47
CA GLN A 169 12.95 -5.59 -9.17
C GLN A 169 12.23 -6.69 -8.39
N TRP A 170 13.00 -7.57 -7.73
CA TRP A 170 12.45 -8.73 -7.01
C TRP A 170 11.37 -8.35 -5.97
N PHE A 171 11.51 -7.18 -5.33
CA PHE A 171 10.59 -6.72 -4.30
C PHE A 171 9.36 -6.01 -4.86
N TYR A 172 9.38 -5.59 -6.14
CA TYR A 172 8.31 -4.82 -6.74
C TYR A 172 6.92 -5.48 -6.61
N PRO A 173 6.69 -6.76 -6.96
CA PRO A 173 5.36 -7.36 -6.84
C PRO A 173 4.82 -7.33 -5.40
N TYR A 174 5.71 -7.50 -4.41
CA TYR A 174 5.37 -7.44 -2.99
C TYR A 174 5.06 -6.00 -2.56
N MET A 175 5.89 -5.03 -2.94
CA MET A 175 5.62 -3.61 -2.63
C MET A 175 4.32 -3.12 -3.29
N ARG A 176 4.03 -3.57 -4.51
CA ARG A 176 2.76 -3.29 -5.21
C ARG A 176 1.58 -3.81 -4.41
N TYR A 177 1.61 -5.07 -4.01
CA TYR A 177 0.52 -5.67 -3.25
C TYR A 177 0.40 -5.05 -1.84
N ALA A 178 1.52 -4.67 -1.22
CA ALA A 178 1.54 -4.01 0.07
C ALA A 178 0.84 -2.65 0.08
N ILE A 179 0.87 -1.89 -1.02
CA ILE A 179 0.08 -0.67 -1.16
C ILE A 179 -1.41 -1.02 -1.30
N ALA A 180 -1.75 -1.95 -2.19
CA ALA A 180 -3.14 -2.37 -2.41
C ALA A 180 -3.79 -3.02 -1.16
N SER A 181 -3.00 -3.61 -0.27
CA SER A 181 -3.48 -4.19 1.00
C SER A 181 -3.28 -3.26 2.20
N SER A 182 -2.93 -1.98 1.96
CA SER A 182 -2.75 -0.96 3.00
C SER A 182 -1.71 -1.32 4.06
N MET A 183 -0.76 -2.21 3.74
CA MET A 183 0.34 -2.60 4.61
C MET A 183 1.37 -1.47 4.75
N THR A 184 1.63 -0.77 3.65
CA THR A 184 2.59 0.33 3.57
C THR A 184 2.00 1.52 2.82
N MET A 185 2.50 2.70 3.16
CA MET A 185 2.22 3.95 2.47
C MET A 185 3.54 4.65 2.13
N ILE A 186 3.45 5.71 1.33
CA ILE A 186 4.58 6.58 1.02
C ILE A 186 5.04 7.35 2.27
N GLY A 187 6.35 7.53 2.44
CA GLY A 187 6.93 8.37 3.49
C GLY A 187 6.72 9.85 3.21
N GLY A 188 6.97 10.70 4.22
CA GLY A 188 6.90 12.16 4.06
C GLY A 188 7.94 12.74 3.08
N ASP A 189 8.97 11.96 2.75
CA ASP A 189 9.97 12.23 1.73
C ASP A 189 9.60 11.72 0.33
N GLY A 190 8.42 11.13 0.17
CA GLY A 190 7.94 10.64 -1.12
C GLY A 190 8.55 9.29 -1.55
N LEU A 191 9.12 8.51 -0.62
CA LEU A 191 9.75 7.22 -0.89
C LEU A 191 9.07 6.06 -0.12
N LEU A 192 9.24 4.82 -0.60
CA LEU A 192 8.66 3.63 0.03
C LEU A 192 9.62 2.91 0.98
N HIS A 193 10.92 3.16 0.87
CA HIS A 193 12.02 2.63 1.68
C HIS A 193 12.04 1.09 1.77
N PRO A 194 12.12 0.35 0.65
CA PRO A 194 12.10 -1.11 0.65
C PRO A 194 13.31 -1.73 1.38
N ASP A 195 14.43 -1.01 1.43
CA ASP A 195 15.70 -1.40 2.04
C ASP A 195 15.86 -0.94 3.50
N ARG A 196 14.92 -0.15 4.04
CA ARG A 196 14.99 0.29 5.44
C ARG A 196 14.83 -0.89 6.39
N THR A 197 15.63 -0.92 7.44
CA THR A 197 15.48 -1.88 8.55
C THR A 197 14.20 -1.61 9.34
N LEU A 198 13.56 -2.66 9.84
CA LEU A 198 12.33 -2.53 10.63
C LEU A 198 12.56 -2.60 12.14
N THR A 199 11.82 -1.76 12.85
CA THR A 199 11.63 -1.88 14.29
C THR A 199 10.49 -2.85 14.62
N ARG A 200 10.36 -3.22 15.90
CA ARG A 200 9.28 -4.07 16.38
C ARG A 200 7.91 -3.43 16.18
N GLY A 201 7.83 -2.11 16.34
CA GLY A 201 6.63 -1.32 16.05
C GLY A 201 6.27 -1.33 14.57
N ASP A 202 7.26 -1.23 13.67
CA ASP A 202 7.02 -1.32 12.22
C ASP A 202 6.45 -2.69 11.82
N CYS A 203 7.07 -3.77 12.28
CA CYS A 203 6.59 -5.13 12.02
C CYS A 203 5.16 -5.34 12.52
N ALA A 204 4.85 -4.86 13.72
CA ALA A 204 3.51 -4.92 14.30
C ALA A 204 2.49 -4.11 13.48
N LEU A 205 2.84 -2.89 13.06
CA LEU A 205 1.96 -2.05 12.25
C LEU A 205 1.66 -2.68 10.88
N ILE A 206 2.67 -3.19 10.18
CA ILE A 206 2.51 -3.84 8.88
C ILE A 206 1.61 -5.07 9.01
N LEU A 207 1.90 -5.94 9.99
CA LEU A 207 1.12 -7.16 10.23
C LEU A 207 -0.33 -6.84 10.61
N HIS A 208 -0.53 -5.92 11.56
CA HIS A 208 -1.87 -5.52 11.98
C HIS A 208 -2.68 -4.95 10.81
N ARG A 209 -2.11 -4.04 10.01
CA ARG A 209 -2.79 -3.49 8.84
C ARG A 209 -3.20 -4.56 7.84
N TYR A 210 -2.33 -5.53 7.59
CA TYR A 210 -2.65 -6.66 6.73
C TYR A 210 -3.82 -7.49 7.26
N LEU A 211 -3.82 -7.83 8.55
CA LEU A 211 -4.92 -8.57 9.18
C LEU A 211 -6.24 -7.77 9.11
N MET A 212 -6.20 -6.47 9.37
CA MET A 212 -7.36 -5.59 9.20
C MET A 212 -7.86 -5.55 7.75
N TYR A 213 -6.95 -5.56 6.77
CA TYR A 213 -7.32 -5.62 5.37
C TYR A 213 -8.01 -6.94 5.02
N LYS A 214 -7.50 -8.08 5.52
CA LYS A 214 -8.11 -9.40 5.35
C LYS A 214 -9.50 -9.49 5.98
N GLU A 215 -9.76 -8.75 7.06
CA GLU A 215 -11.08 -8.61 7.68
C GLU A 215 -11.98 -7.57 6.97
N GLY A 216 -11.50 -6.92 5.91
CA GLY A 216 -12.22 -5.87 5.19
C GLY A 216 -12.37 -4.54 5.95
N ARG A 217 -11.57 -4.34 7.01
CA ARG A 217 -11.60 -3.16 7.88
C ARG A 217 -10.68 -2.03 7.39
N ARG A 218 -10.03 -2.20 6.23
CA ARG A 218 -9.15 -1.18 5.61
C ARG A 218 -9.75 -0.51 4.37
N THR A 219 -10.97 -0.87 3.94
CA THR A 219 -11.59 -0.26 2.74
C THR A 219 -11.61 1.26 2.83
N GLN A 220 -12.06 1.84 3.94
CA GLN A 220 -12.09 3.30 4.11
C GLN A 220 -10.69 3.93 4.10
N ALA A 221 -9.69 3.25 4.67
CA ALA A 221 -8.31 3.74 4.65
C ALA A 221 -7.77 3.78 3.23
N LEU A 222 -8.01 2.73 2.44
CA LEU A 222 -7.63 2.65 1.03
C LEU A 222 -8.33 3.71 0.16
N LEU A 223 -9.60 4.00 0.44
CA LEU A 223 -10.32 5.11 -0.21
C LEU A 223 -9.69 6.47 0.14
N SER A 224 -9.31 6.66 1.41
CA SER A 224 -8.65 7.90 1.87
C SER A 224 -7.23 8.05 1.29
N GLU A 225 -6.50 6.94 1.15
CA GLU A 225 -5.21 6.88 0.46
C GLU A 225 -5.37 7.24 -1.03
N THR A 226 -6.42 6.73 -1.69
CA THR A 226 -6.77 7.08 -3.08
C THR A 226 -7.01 8.58 -3.23
N GLU A 227 -7.81 9.17 -2.35
CA GLU A 227 -8.09 10.61 -2.34
C GLU A 227 -6.81 11.45 -2.12
N SER A 228 -5.97 11.01 -1.18
CA SER A 228 -4.69 11.68 -0.89
C SER A 228 -3.78 11.71 -2.12
N GLU A 229 -3.68 10.60 -2.85
CA GLU A 229 -2.89 10.55 -4.09
C GLU A 229 -3.50 11.40 -5.21
N ILE A 230 -4.83 11.53 -5.29
CA ILE A 230 -5.48 12.44 -6.24
C ILE A 230 -5.07 13.90 -5.97
N ILE A 231 -5.00 14.30 -4.70
CA ILE A 231 -4.52 15.64 -4.30
C ILE A 231 -3.06 15.82 -4.75
N VAL A 232 -2.20 14.82 -4.55
CA VAL A 232 -0.80 14.85 -5.01
C VAL A 232 -0.72 14.97 -6.53
N ILE A 233 -1.54 14.24 -7.30
CA ILE A 233 -1.59 14.32 -8.76
C ILE A 233 -1.90 15.76 -9.20
N LEU A 234 -2.99 16.34 -8.70
CA LEU A 234 -3.41 17.68 -9.08
C LEU A 234 -2.33 18.72 -8.77
N GLY A 235 -1.80 18.73 -7.54
CA GLY A 235 -0.76 19.66 -7.14
C GLY A 235 0.56 19.48 -7.91
N SER A 236 0.88 18.26 -8.33
CA SER A 236 2.08 17.97 -9.13
C SER A 236 1.92 18.43 -10.57
N LEU A 237 0.76 18.21 -11.19
CA LEU A 237 0.45 18.68 -12.54
C LEU A 237 0.49 20.22 -12.64
N GLU A 238 -0.04 20.93 -11.64
CA GLU A 238 0.04 22.39 -11.57
C GLU A 238 1.50 22.91 -11.55
N LYS A 239 2.40 22.15 -10.92
CA LYS A 239 3.82 22.47 -10.83
C LYS A 239 4.65 21.95 -12.00
N ASN A 240 4.03 21.31 -13.00
CA ASN A 240 4.71 20.57 -14.08
C ASN A 240 5.61 19.41 -13.58
N ASP A 241 5.36 18.89 -12.38
CA ASP A 241 6.06 17.72 -11.87
C ASP A 241 5.34 16.44 -12.33
N ILE A 242 5.62 16.05 -13.58
CA ILE A 242 4.99 14.88 -14.19
C ILE A 242 5.44 13.57 -13.53
N VAL A 243 6.66 13.51 -12.97
CA VAL A 243 7.20 12.29 -12.37
C VAL A 243 6.45 11.97 -11.08
N THR A 244 6.27 12.96 -10.21
CA THR A 244 5.49 12.79 -8.99
C THR A 244 4.02 12.49 -9.29
N ALA A 245 3.44 13.15 -10.31
CA ALA A 245 2.07 12.86 -10.75
C ALA A 245 1.91 11.41 -11.23
N GLU A 246 2.89 10.87 -11.97
CA GLU A 246 2.89 9.46 -12.40
C GLU A 246 2.94 8.50 -11.23
N TYR A 247 3.86 8.72 -10.29
CA TYR A 247 3.97 7.87 -9.09
C TYR A 247 2.69 7.90 -8.26
N ALA A 248 2.15 9.09 -8.02
CA ALA A 248 0.89 9.25 -7.28
C ALA A 248 -0.29 8.57 -7.99
N SER A 249 -0.39 8.70 -9.32
CA SER A 249 -1.44 8.03 -10.08
C SER A 249 -1.35 6.50 -10.03
N ALA A 250 -0.14 5.94 -9.95
CA ALA A 250 0.05 4.50 -9.78
C ALA A 250 -0.37 4.04 -8.38
N ARG A 251 0.02 4.75 -7.33
CA ARG A 251 -0.35 4.43 -5.94
C ARG A 251 -1.84 4.60 -5.69
N GLY A 252 -2.45 5.67 -6.19
CA GLY A 252 -3.90 5.90 -6.09
C GLY A 252 -4.71 4.79 -6.78
N LEU A 253 -4.26 4.33 -7.96
CA LEU A 253 -4.88 3.18 -8.63
C LEU A 253 -4.76 1.90 -7.79
N LEU A 254 -3.58 1.63 -7.20
CA LEU A 254 -3.38 0.45 -6.35
C LEU A 254 -4.25 0.48 -5.09
N ALA A 255 -4.33 1.63 -4.41
CA ALA A 255 -5.18 1.77 -3.24
C ALA A 255 -6.66 1.53 -3.60
N ALA A 256 -7.15 2.11 -4.69
CA ALA A 256 -8.52 1.90 -5.15
C ALA A 256 -8.79 0.44 -5.57
N ARG A 257 -7.83 -0.22 -6.24
CA ARG A 257 -7.90 -1.66 -6.56
C ARG A 257 -7.94 -2.51 -5.29
N GLY A 258 -7.16 -2.13 -4.28
CA GLY A 258 -7.18 -2.70 -2.95
C GLY A 258 -8.56 -2.66 -2.30
N ALA A 259 -9.16 -1.48 -2.26
CA ALA A 259 -10.52 -1.30 -1.74
C ALA A 259 -11.52 -2.19 -2.51
N HIS A 260 -11.41 -2.23 -3.83
CA HIS A 260 -12.27 -3.04 -4.70
C HIS A 260 -12.08 -4.55 -4.51
N LEU A 261 -10.85 -5.03 -4.26
CA LEU A 261 -10.62 -6.44 -3.94
C LEU A 261 -11.26 -6.83 -2.60
N SER A 262 -11.35 -5.89 -1.66
CA SER A 262 -11.98 -6.12 -0.36
C SER A 262 -13.51 -6.04 -0.40
N LYS A 263 -14.06 -5.08 -1.16
CA LYS A 263 -15.50 -4.77 -1.23
C LYS A 263 -15.93 -4.50 -2.69
N PRO A 264 -15.96 -5.53 -3.55
CA PRO A 264 -16.17 -5.36 -5.00
C PRO A 264 -17.57 -4.85 -5.36
N ASP A 265 -18.57 -5.14 -4.52
CA ASP A 265 -19.98 -4.82 -4.79
C ASP A 265 -20.41 -3.46 -4.24
N GLU A 266 -19.54 -2.77 -3.48
CA GLU A 266 -19.87 -1.46 -2.91
C GLU A 266 -19.79 -0.36 -3.99
N PRO A 267 -20.90 0.35 -4.30
CA PRO A 267 -20.91 1.32 -5.40
C PRO A 267 -19.89 2.46 -5.23
N VAL A 268 -19.67 2.90 -3.98
CA VAL A 268 -18.65 3.91 -3.66
C VAL A 268 -17.24 3.43 -3.99
N VAL A 269 -16.95 2.14 -3.78
CA VAL A 269 -15.65 1.53 -4.07
C VAL A 269 -15.45 1.39 -5.58
N GLN A 270 -16.49 0.96 -6.31
CA GLN A 270 -16.46 0.91 -7.77
C GLN A 270 -16.28 2.32 -8.37
N GLY A 271 -16.97 3.33 -7.83
CA GLY A 271 -16.83 4.72 -8.24
C GLY A 271 -15.43 5.29 -7.97
N ALA A 272 -14.85 5.00 -6.80
CA ALA A 272 -13.49 5.41 -6.46
C ALA A 272 -12.45 4.78 -7.39
N LEU A 273 -12.61 3.50 -7.75
CA LEU A 273 -11.74 2.84 -8.73
C LEU A 273 -11.82 3.53 -10.11
N LYS A 274 -13.03 3.83 -10.59
CA LYS A 274 -13.20 4.57 -11.86
C LYS A 274 -12.60 5.97 -11.80
N THR A 275 -12.68 6.63 -10.65
CA THR A 275 -12.04 7.94 -10.43
C THR A 275 -10.52 7.84 -10.51
N ALA A 276 -9.91 6.85 -9.84
CA ALA A 276 -8.46 6.64 -9.88
C ALA A 276 -7.97 6.31 -11.30
N GLU A 277 -8.70 5.46 -12.03
CA GLU A 277 -8.43 5.16 -13.46
C GLU A 277 -8.51 6.43 -14.32
N ALA A 278 -9.49 7.29 -14.08
CA ALA A 278 -9.66 8.55 -14.80
C ALA A 278 -8.48 9.51 -14.57
N PHE A 279 -8.04 9.67 -13.32
CA PHE A 279 -6.84 10.46 -13.01
C PHE A 279 -5.57 9.88 -13.64
N ARG A 280 -5.43 8.54 -13.66
CA ARG A 280 -4.32 7.89 -14.34
C ARG A 280 -4.31 8.19 -15.84
N ALA A 281 -5.47 8.21 -16.48
CA ALA A 281 -5.62 8.59 -17.88
C ALA A 281 -5.29 10.07 -18.10
N LEU A 282 -5.71 10.99 -17.22
CA LEU A 282 -5.32 12.41 -17.27
C LEU A 282 -3.79 12.61 -17.19
N VAL A 283 -3.12 11.93 -16.26
CA VAL A 283 -1.65 12.00 -16.15
C VAL A 283 -0.99 11.48 -17.44
N GLY A 284 -1.52 10.40 -18.01
CA GLY A 284 -1.05 9.89 -19.31
C GLY A 284 -1.26 10.90 -20.44
N ALA A 285 -2.42 11.56 -20.49
CA ALA A 285 -2.70 12.61 -21.46
C ALA A 285 -1.73 13.79 -21.30
N TYR A 286 -1.36 14.13 -20.07
CA TYR A 286 -0.42 15.21 -19.80
C TYR A 286 0.97 14.87 -20.34
N ARG A 287 1.46 13.65 -20.04
CA ARG A 287 2.73 13.12 -20.57
C ARG A 287 2.74 13.10 -22.10
N ALA A 288 1.65 12.65 -22.73
CA ALA A 288 1.53 12.65 -24.18
C ALA A 288 1.62 14.07 -24.77
N GLY A 289 1.00 15.06 -24.11
CA GLY A 289 1.06 16.47 -24.51
C GLY A 289 2.49 17.03 -24.44
N LEU A 290 3.26 16.70 -23.40
CA LEU A 290 4.68 17.06 -23.30
C LEU A 290 5.51 16.48 -24.45
N ASN A 291 5.15 15.28 -24.91
CA ASN A 291 5.78 14.61 -26.04
C ASN A 291 5.21 15.04 -27.41
N ARG A 292 4.28 16.00 -27.44
CA ARG A 292 3.57 16.46 -28.64
C ARG A 292 2.77 15.37 -29.37
N ASP A 293 2.42 14.29 -28.66
CA ASP A 293 1.54 13.24 -29.17
C ASP A 293 0.07 13.63 -28.93
N TYR A 294 -0.40 14.60 -29.72
CA TYR A 294 -1.73 15.18 -29.54
C TYR A 294 -2.87 14.20 -29.85
N GLN A 295 -2.64 13.19 -30.70
CA GLN A 295 -3.60 12.12 -30.92
C GLN A 295 -3.81 11.33 -29.62
N GLN A 296 -2.72 10.93 -28.96
CA GLN A 296 -2.79 10.22 -27.69
C GLN A 296 -3.39 11.09 -26.57
N VAL A 297 -3.15 12.42 -26.57
CA VAL A 297 -3.83 13.35 -25.65
C VAL A 297 -5.35 13.25 -25.81
N THR A 298 -5.86 13.36 -27.04
CA THR A 298 -7.32 13.32 -27.28
C THR A 298 -7.95 12.00 -26.86
N LYS A 299 -7.26 10.88 -27.12
CA LYS A 299 -7.71 9.54 -26.71
C LYS A 299 -7.80 9.42 -25.19
N LEU A 300 -6.70 9.67 -24.49
CA LEU A 300 -6.62 9.52 -23.04
C LEU A 300 -7.52 10.52 -22.29
N ALA A 301 -7.70 11.73 -22.82
CA ALA A 301 -8.67 12.68 -22.29
C ALA A 301 -10.11 12.15 -22.47
N GLY A 302 -10.44 11.54 -23.60
CA GLY A 302 -11.73 10.88 -23.80
C GLY A 302 -11.95 9.71 -22.82
N ASP A 303 -10.94 8.88 -22.62
CA ASP A 303 -10.99 7.77 -21.64
C ASP A 303 -11.23 8.32 -20.22
N ALA A 304 -10.49 9.34 -19.81
CA ALA A 304 -10.67 10.00 -18.52
C ALA A 304 -12.09 10.56 -18.33
N TRP A 305 -12.65 11.21 -19.36
CA TRP A 305 -14.02 11.73 -19.33
C TRP A 305 -15.05 10.63 -19.11
N ASN A 306 -14.93 9.53 -19.85
CA ASN A 306 -15.86 8.41 -19.79
C ASN A 306 -15.78 7.68 -18.44
N LEU A 307 -14.56 7.47 -17.93
CA LEU A 307 -14.33 6.88 -16.61
C LEU A 307 -14.92 7.75 -15.49
N ALA A 308 -14.76 9.07 -15.57
CA ALA A 308 -15.36 10.01 -14.61
C ALA A 308 -16.90 10.01 -14.68
N SER A 309 -17.48 9.92 -15.89
CA SER A 309 -18.93 9.75 -16.05
C SER A 309 -19.41 8.49 -15.35
N ARG A 310 -18.70 7.37 -15.56
CA ARG A 310 -19.05 6.10 -14.93
C ARG A 310 -18.91 6.15 -13.41
N ALA A 311 -17.89 6.83 -12.88
CA ALA A 311 -17.72 7.02 -11.44
C ALA A 311 -18.93 7.75 -10.83
N LYS A 312 -19.42 8.80 -11.50
CA LYS A 312 -20.60 9.58 -11.09
C LYS A 312 -21.90 8.77 -11.11
N GLU A 313 -22.07 7.90 -12.10
CA GLU A 313 -23.22 6.99 -12.18
C GLU A 313 -23.23 5.96 -11.05
N LEU A 314 -22.07 5.39 -10.73
CA LEU A 314 -21.92 4.38 -9.68
C LEU A 314 -22.07 4.99 -8.29
N ALA A 315 -21.51 6.18 -8.08
CA ALA A 315 -21.45 6.85 -6.79
C ALA A 315 -21.74 8.35 -6.97
N PRO A 316 -23.01 8.78 -6.90
CA PRO A 316 -23.39 10.18 -7.14
C PRO A 316 -22.69 11.19 -6.23
N ASN A 317 -22.25 10.79 -5.04
CA ASN A 317 -21.45 11.61 -4.13
C ASN A 317 -20.05 11.95 -4.68
N LEU A 318 -19.56 11.24 -5.70
CA LEU A 318 -18.33 11.56 -6.43
C LEU A 318 -18.56 12.55 -7.58
N ALA A 319 -19.77 13.07 -7.78
CA ALA A 319 -20.08 13.98 -8.89
C ALA A 319 -19.14 15.18 -8.96
N GLY A 320 -18.78 15.79 -7.83
CA GLY A 320 -17.89 16.96 -7.80
C GLY A 320 -16.50 16.65 -8.38
N ILE A 321 -15.89 15.53 -7.96
CA ILE A 321 -14.57 15.14 -8.48
C ILE A 321 -14.64 14.66 -9.93
N SER A 322 -15.72 13.96 -10.31
CA SER A 322 -15.96 13.56 -11.70
C SER A 322 -16.09 14.75 -12.64
N ASP A 323 -16.85 15.78 -12.24
CA ASP A 323 -17.05 16.99 -13.04
C ASP A 323 -15.73 17.77 -13.21
N GLN A 324 -14.87 17.76 -12.18
CA GLN A 324 -13.52 18.31 -12.27
C GLN A 324 -12.65 17.55 -13.27
N VAL A 325 -12.64 16.21 -13.23
CA VAL A 325 -11.89 15.38 -14.20
C VAL A 325 -12.37 15.64 -15.62
N GLN A 326 -13.69 15.69 -15.83
CA GLN A 326 -14.30 15.98 -17.13
C GLN A 326 -13.87 17.36 -17.66
N LYS A 327 -13.91 18.39 -16.81
CA LYS A 327 -13.45 19.73 -17.18
C LYS A 327 -11.98 19.75 -17.62
N ILE A 328 -11.09 19.07 -16.88
CA ILE A 328 -9.67 18.97 -17.23
C ILE A 328 -9.50 18.23 -18.56
N ALA A 329 -10.12 17.05 -18.68
CA ALA A 329 -10.06 16.23 -19.89
C ALA A 329 -10.49 17.00 -21.14
N LYS A 330 -11.62 17.71 -21.08
CA LYS A 330 -12.10 18.53 -22.20
C LYS A 330 -11.09 19.61 -22.58
N GLY A 331 -10.54 20.34 -21.61
CA GLY A 331 -9.54 21.36 -21.87
C GLY A 331 -8.29 20.82 -22.56
N MET A 332 -7.82 19.63 -22.16
CA MET A 332 -6.68 18.95 -22.78
C MET A 332 -6.99 18.52 -24.22
N ALA A 333 -8.16 17.92 -24.45
CA ALA A 333 -8.58 17.47 -25.78
C ALA A 333 -8.76 18.63 -26.75
N ASP A 334 -9.40 19.73 -26.33
CA ASP A 334 -9.63 20.91 -27.17
C ASP A 334 -8.30 21.60 -27.54
N SER A 335 -7.38 21.70 -26.57
CA SER A 335 -6.03 22.21 -26.81
C SER A 335 -5.26 21.36 -27.82
N ALA A 336 -5.30 20.03 -27.65
CA ALA A 336 -4.63 19.09 -28.55
C ALA A 336 -5.20 19.15 -29.98
N ARG A 337 -6.54 19.20 -30.14
CA ARG A 337 -7.18 19.33 -31.45
C ARG A 337 -6.77 20.61 -32.17
N THR A 338 -6.65 21.72 -31.44
CA THR A 338 -6.20 23.01 -32.01
C THR A 338 -4.77 22.89 -32.55
N LEU A 339 -3.88 22.22 -31.83
CA LEU A 339 -2.47 22.05 -32.20
C LEU A 339 -2.26 21.07 -33.37
N MET A 340 -3.24 20.23 -33.67
CA MET A 340 -3.22 19.30 -34.82
C MET A 340 -3.71 19.94 -36.12
N GLN A 341 -4.34 21.12 -36.07
CA GLN A 341 -4.77 21.81 -37.29
C GLN A 341 -3.53 22.36 -38.03
N PRO A 342 -3.48 22.26 -39.37
CA PRO A 342 -2.41 22.87 -40.14
C PRO A 342 -2.39 24.38 -39.88
N ALA A 343 -1.19 24.96 -39.73
CA ALA A 343 -1.03 26.39 -39.60
C ALA A 343 -1.67 27.09 -40.82
N GLN A 344 -2.68 27.92 -40.55
CA GLN A 344 -3.29 28.80 -41.55
C GLN A 344 -2.33 29.93 -41.91
#